data_AF-A0AAU5WXY9-F1
#
_entry.id   AF-A0AAU5WXY9-F1
#
_cell.length_a   1.000
_cell.length_b   1.000
_cell.length_c   1.000
_cell.angle_alpha   90.00
_cell.angle_beta   90.00
_cell.angle_gamma   90.00
#
_symmetry.space_group_name_H-M   'P 1'
#
loop_
_entity.id
_entity.type
_entity.pdbx_description
1 polymer ?
#
loop_
_entity_poly.entity_id
_entity_poly.type
_entity_poly.pdbx_seq_one_letter_code
_entity_poly.pdbx_strand_id
1 'polypeptide(L)'
;MISIGSIAGASGGGSYGSAKAARHNWTADLAFDLGGRGITVNAIAPGLIEDAEFFGGALPPERRATLIGQAADGRPGRPADIAAAVSLLASPEAGHKTDQVIRVNGGALLGH
;
A
#
# COMPACT_ATOMS: atom_id res chain seq x y z
N MET A 1 12.96 -4.77 5.57
CA MET A 1 12.33 -3.45 5.82
C MET A 1 11.01 -3.39 5.07
N ILE A 2 9.94 -2.97 5.74
CA ILE A 2 8.61 -2.83 5.13
C ILE A 2 8.11 -1.43 5.45
N SER A 3 7.69 -0.68 4.43
CA SER A 3 7.15 0.68 4.59
C SER A 3 5.69 0.76 4.15
N ILE A 4 4.95 1.75 4.67
CA ILE A 4 3.55 2.00 4.29
C ILE A 4 3.47 3.10 3.22
N GLY A 5 3.11 2.69 2.01
CA GLY A 5 2.84 3.50 0.84
C GLY A 5 1.36 3.90 0.71
N SER A 6 0.85 3.91 -0.51
CA SER A 6 -0.57 4.09 -0.86
C SER A 6 -0.75 3.80 -2.34
N ILE A 7 -1.92 3.30 -2.76
CA ILE A 7 -2.22 3.17 -4.20
C ILE A 7 -2.20 4.51 -4.95
N ALA A 8 -2.39 5.63 -4.22
CA ALA A 8 -2.22 6.98 -4.76
C ALA A 8 -0.79 7.24 -5.31
N GLY A 9 0.22 6.50 -4.86
CA GLY A 9 1.57 6.60 -5.43
C GLY A 9 1.72 6.02 -6.84
N ALA A 10 0.66 5.45 -7.41
CA ALA A 10 0.67 4.92 -8.78
C ALA A 10 -0.39 5.54 -9.70
N SER A 11 -1.52 5.99 -9.15
CA SER A 11 -2.59 6.63 -9.93
C SER A 11 -3.03 7.99 -9.41
N GLY A 12 -2.51 8.43 -8.26
CA GLY A 12 -2.89 9.68 -7.62
C GLY A 12 -2.09 10.87 -8.13
N GLY A 13 -2.78 11.98 -8.37
CA GLY A 13 -2.16 13.28 -8.65
C GLY A 13 -1.88 14.10 -7.38
N GLY A 14 -1.29 15.27 -7.58
CA GLY A 14 -1.00 16.24 -6.52
C GLY A 14 0.07 15.79 -5.53
N SER A 15 0.31 16.61 -4.50
CA SER A 15 1.44 16.42 -3.57
C SER A 15 1.40 15.08 -2.83
N TYR A 16 0.22 14.58 -2.47
CA TYR A 16 0.10 13.30 -1.77
C TYR A 16 0.48 12.11 -2.68
N GLY A 17 -0.04 12.08 -3.90
CA GLY A 17 0.30 11.05 -4.89
C GLY A 17 1.78 11.06 -5.23
N SER A 18 2.34 12.24 -5.52
CA SER A 18 3.77 12.41 -5.79
C SER A 18 4.65 11.97 -4.62
N ALA A 19 4.31 12.33 -3.38
CA ALA A 19 5.06 11.92 -2.20
C ALA A 19 5.04 10.39 -2.00
N LYS A 20 3.89 9.75 -2.26
CA LYS A 20 3.78 8.29 -2.17
C LYS A 20 4.48 7.57 -3.31
N ALA A 21 4.49 8.14 -4.52
CA ALA A 21 5.28 7.65 -5.65
C ALA A 21 6.79 7.70 -5.34
N ALA A 22 7.26 8.82 -4.78
CA ALA A 22 8.65 8.97 -4.36
C ALA A 22 9.05 7.90 -3.32
N ARG A 23 8.14 7.57 -2.39
CA ARG A 23 8.38 6.50 -1.41
C ARG A 23 8.46 5.10 -2.03
N HIS A 24 7.70 4.84 -3.10
CA HIS A 24 7.83 3.60 -3.86
C HIS A 24 9.20 3.52 -4.54
N ASN A 25 9.64 4.59 -5.22
CA ASN A 25 10.96 4.61 -5.84
C ASN A 25 12.10 4.49 -4.83
N TRP A 26 11.96 5.11 -3.65
CA TRP A 26 12.94 4.99 -2.57
C TRP A 26 13.06 3.55 -2.03
N THR A 27 11.99 2.76 -2.12
CA THR A 27 12.01 1.34 -1.75
C THR A 27 12.93 0.56 -2.69
N ALA A 28 12.92 0.88 -3.99
CA ALA A 28 13.79 0.26 -5.00
C ALA A 28 15.26 0.57 -4.76
N ASP A 29 15.57 1.84 -4.52
CA ASP A 29 16.93 2.32 -4.25
C ASP A 29 17.52 1.63 -3.02
N LEU A 30 16.77 1.60 -1.91
CA LEU A 30 17.19 0.92 -0.69
C LEU A 30 17.30 -0.60 -0.85
N ALA A 31 16.47 -1.23 -1.70
CA ALA A 31 16.58 -2.65 -1.97
C ALA A 31 17.93 -3.00 -2.61
N PHE A 32 18.43 -2.13 -3.50
CA PHE A 32 19.75 -2.26 -4.09
C PHE A 32 20.86 -2.10 -3.04
N ASP A 33 20.80 -1.03 -2.24
CA ASP A 33 21.83 -0.71 -1.24
C ASP A 33 21.93 -1.75 -0.11
N LEU A 34 20.79 -2.31 0.31
CA LEU A 34 20.72 -3.20 1.47
C LEU A 34 20.71 -4.69 1.09
N GLY A 35 20.49 -5.03 -0.18
CA GLY A 35 20.42 -6.41 -0.65
C GLY A 35 21.70 -7.21 -0.38
N GLY A 36 22.88 -6.58 -0.51
CA GLY A 36 24.18 -7.21 -0.19
C GLY A 36 24.34 -7.61 1.29
N ARG A 37 23.46 -7.11 2.18
CA ARG A 37 23.41 -7.45 3.61
C ARG A 37 22.33 -8.48 3.93
N GLY A 38 21.69 -9.07 2.92
CA GLY A 38 20.58 -10.01 3.10
C GLY A 38 19.28 -9.36 3.57
N ILE A 39 19.13 -8.04 3.39
CA ILE A 39 17.93 -7.30 3.81
C ILE A 39 17.03 -7.05 2.60
N THR A 40 15.78 -7.52 2.65
CA THR A 40 14.76 -7.14 1.67
C THR A 40 14.13 -5.80 2.02
N VAL A 41 13.72 -5.01 1.03
CA VAL A 41 13.04 -3.73 1.21
C VAL A 41 11.80 -3.70 0.33
N ASN A 42 10.63 -3.48 0.94
CA ASN A 42 9.35 -3.51 0.24
C ASN A 42 8.39 -2.42 0.78
N ALA A 43 7.34 -2.13 0.02
CA ALA A 43 6.26 -1.23 0.40
C ALA A 43 4.90 -1.94 0.33
N ILE A 44 4.07 -1.75 1.36
CA ILE A 44 2.63 -2.06 1.29
C ILE A 44 1.90 -0.79 0.83
N ALA A 45 1.10 -0.88 -0.22
CA ALA A 45 0.31 0.21 -0.79
C ALA A 45 -1.20 -0.04 -0.57
N PRO A 46 -1.78 0.47 0.52
CA PRO A 46 -3.21 0.29 0.80
C PRO A 46 -4.11 1.09 -0.14
N GLY A 47 -5.31 0.54 -0.37
CA GLY A 47 -6.49 1.30 -0.83
C GLY A 47 -7.23 1.93 0.35
N LEU A 48 -8.57 1.96 0.30
CA LEU A 48 -9.38 2.33 1.45
C LEU A 48 -9.28 1.25 2.53
N ILE A 49 -8.86 1.65 3.73
CA ILE A 49 -8.85 0.80 4.93
C ILE A 49 -9.82 1.39 5.95
N GLU A 50 -10.73 0.58 6.51
CA GLU A 50 -11.63 1.01 7.58
C GLU A 50 -10.85 1.38 8.84
N ASP A 51 -11.40 2.36 9.57
CA ASP A 51 -10.90 2.83 10.87
C ASP A 51 -9.44 3.32 10.86
N ALA A 52 -8.83 3.45 9.68
CA ALA A 52 -7.59 4.16 9.52
C ALA A 52 -7.88 5.67 9.63
N GLU A 53 -7.37 6.31 10.67
CA GLU A 53 -7.53 7.75 10.97
C GLU A 53 -6.91 8.71 9.92
N PHE A 54 -6.69 8.24 8.68
CA PHE A 54 -5.96 8.96 7.64
C PHE A 54 -6.66 10.24 7.16
N PHE A 55 -7.95 10.40 7.44
CA PHE A 55 -8.76 11.53 6.96
C PHE A 55 -9.12 12.55 8.05
N GLY A 56 -8.56 12.47 9.27
CA GLY A 56 -8.85 13.43 10.34
C GLY A 56 -10.33 13.44 10.80
N GLY A 57 -11.04 12.34 10.53
CA GLY A 57 -12.48 12.16 10.75
C GLY A 57 -13.04 11.05 9.88
N ALA A 58 -14.31 10.67 10.11
CA ALA A 58 -15.01 9.74 9.24
C ALA A 58 -15.20 10.38 7.85
N LEU A 59 -14.85 9.64 6.79
CA LEU A 59 -15.17 10.05 5.42
C LEU A 59 -16.68 10.30 5.29
N PRO A 60 -17.11 11.32 4.53
CA PRO A 60 -18.52 11.49 4.18
C PRO A 60 -19.09 10.17 3.62
N PRO A 61 -20.31 9.76 4.00
CA PRO A 61 -20.87 8.46 3.61
C PRO A 61 -20.83 8.20 2.10
N GLU A 62 -21.13 9.22 1.29
CA GLU A 62 -21.06 9.13 -0.18
C GLU A 62 -19.64 8.87 -0.67
N ARG A 63 -18.65 9.60 -0.16
CA ARG A 63 -17.24 9.41 -0.55
C ARG A 63 -16.75 8.02 -0.14
N ARG A 64 -17.16 7.54 1.03
CA ARG A 64 -16.86 6.18 1.48
C ARG A 64 -17.47 5.15 0.52
N ALA A 65 -18.74 5.31 0.15
CA ALA A 65 -19.42 4.41 -0.78
C ALA A 65 -18.74 4.40 -2.16
N THR A 66 -18.34 5.57 -2.69
CA THR A 66 -17.58 5.65 -3.95
C THR A 66 -16.27 4.88 -3.88
N LEU A 67 -15.48 5.06 -2.82
CA LEU A 67 -14.19 4.38 -2.67
C LEU A 67 -14.35 2.86 -2.49
N ILE A 68 -15.42 2.40 -1.85
CA ILE A 68 -15.75 0.97 -1.77
C ILE A 68 -16.14 0.44 -3.15
N GLY A 69 -16.95 1.20 -3.91
CA GLY A 69 -17.36 0.82 -5.27
C GLY A 69 -16.20 0.69 -6.26
N GLN A 70 -15.08 1.38 -6.02
CA GLN A 70 -13.86 1.22 -6.81
C GLN A 70 -13.15 -0.11 -6.55
N ALA A 71 -13.32 -0.73 -5.38
CA ALA A 71 -12.74 -2.02 -5.07
C ALA A 71 -13.52 -3.13 -5.78
N ALA A 72 -12.82 -3.98 -6.53
CA ALA A 72 -13.40 -5.10 -7.26
C ALA A 72 -13.99 -6.18 -6.32
N ASP A 73 -13.48 -6.29 -5.09
CA ASP A 73 -14.03 -7.17 -4.06
C ASP A 73 -15.19 -6.54 -3.27
N GLY A 74 -15.57 -5.29 -3.59
CA GLY A 74 -16.77 -4.61 -3.07
C GLY A 74 -16.71 -4.27 -1.58
N ARG A 75 -15.53 -4.30 -0.96
CA ARG A 75 -15.38 -3.98 0.46
C ARG A 75 -14.20 -3.04 0.72
N PRO A 76 -14.22 -2.28 1.82
CA PRO A 76 -13.00 -1.67 2.32
C PRO A 76 -12.07 -2.74 2.90
N GLY A 77 -10.77 -2.46 2.88
CA GLY A 77 -9.79 -3.27 3.59
C GLY A 77 -9.85 -3.03 5.10
N ARG A 78 -9.24 -3.91 5.88
CA ARG A 78 -9.15 -3.84 7.34
C ARG A 78 -7.69 -3.84 7.78
N PRO A 79 -7.34 -3.35 8.98
CA PRO A 79 -5.97 -3.45 9.49
C PRO A 79 -5.39 -4.88 9.45
N ALA A 80 -6.23 -5.90 9.63
CA ALA A 80 -5.84 -7.30 9.51
C ALA A 80 -5.36 -7.69 8.09
N ASP A 81 -5.93 -7.12 7.02
CA ASP A 81 -5.48 -7.36 5.64
C ASP A 81 -4.04 -6.82 5.45
N ILE A 82 -3.74 -5.66 6.05
CA ILE A 82 -2.39 -5.08 6.04
C ILE A 82 -1.42 -5.94 6.85
N ALA A 83 -1.82 -6.34 8.06
CA ALA A 83 -1.00 -7.18 8.92
C ALA A 83 -0.65 -8.52 8.24
N ALA A 84 -1.60 -9.15 7.54
CA ALA A 84 -1.35 -10.37 6.78
C ALA A 84 -0.31 -10.15 5.68
N ALA A 85 -0.40 -9.04 4.93
CA ALA A 85 0.59 -8.72 3.89
C ALA A 85 1.99 -8.43 4.47
N VAL A 86 2.06 -7.73 5.61
CA VAL A 86 3.33 -7.50 6.33
C VAL A 86 3.92 -8.83 6.80
N SER A 87 3.11 -9.70 7.40
CA SER A 87 3.56 -11.02 7.86
C SER A 87 4.12 -11.87 6.71
N LEU A 88 3.49 -11.84 5.53
CA LEU A 88 4.00 -12.52 4.35
C LEU A 88 5.36 -11.98 3.91
N LEU A 89 5.54 -10.65 3.88
CA LEU A 89 6.82 -10.04 3.49
C LEU A 89 7.92 -10.19 4.54
N ALA A 90 7.54 -10.36 5.81
CA ALA A 90 8.46 -10.60 6.91
C ALA A 90 8.82 -12.09 7.06
N SER A 91 8.17 -12.98 6.31
CA SER A 91 8.38 -14.42 6.43
C SER A 91 9.72 -14.85 5.78
N PRO A 92 10.31 -15.98 6.22
CA PRO A 92 11.53 -16.52 5.61
C PRO A 92 11.38 -16.79 4.10
N GLU A 93 10.19 -17.18 3.66
CA GLU A 93 9.86 -17.48 2.26
C GLU A 93 9.82 -16.23 1.36
N ALA A 94 9.88 -15.03 1.95
CA ALA A 94 9.98 -13.76 1.24
C ALA A 94 11.44 -13.30 1.01
N GLY A 95 12.45 -14.12 1.32
CA GLY A 95 13.87 -13.75 1.22
C GLY A 95 14.35 -13.25 -0.16
N HIS A 96 13.63 -13.58 -1.24
CA HIS A 96 13.92 -13.08 -2.59
C HIS A 96 12.88 -12.05 -3.12
N LYS A 97 11.98 -11.59 -2.25
CA LYS A 97 10.99 -10.56 -2.57
C LYS A 97 11.51 -9.23 -2.02
N THR A 98 12.18 -8.46 -2.88
CA THR A 98 12.68 -7.12 -2.58
C THR A 98 12.29 -6.18 -3.73
N ASP A 99 12.22 -4.88 -3.47
CA ASP A 99 11.69 -3.87 -4.40
C ASP A 99 10.23 -4.12 -4.82
N GLN A 100 9.42 -4.68 -3.91
CA GLN A 100 8.01 -4.92 -4.22
C GLN A 100 7.13 -3.80 -3.65
N VAL A 101 6.19 -3.33 -4.47
CA VAL A 101 5.05 -2.52 -4.04
C VAL A 101 3.81 -3.41 -4.02
N ILE A 102 3.52 -4.00 -2.86
CA ILE A 102 2.38 -4.90 -2.67
C ILE A 102 1.12 -4.08 -2.41
N ARG A 103 0.17 -4.15 -3.33
CA ARG A 103 -1.10 -3.43 -3.22
C ARG A 103 -2.10 -4.25 -2.41
N VAL A 104 -2.60 -3.67 -1.34
CA VAL A 104 -3.68 -4.27 -0.51
C VAL A 104 -4.89 -3.35 -0.64
N ASN A 105 -5.64 -3.53 -1.72
CA ASN A 105 -6.62 -2.53 -2.18
C ASN A 105 -7.90 -3.12 -2.78
N GLY A 106 -8.12 -4.43 -2.68
CA GLY A 106 -9.32 -5.08 -3.26
C GLY A 106 -9.46 -4.88 -4.77
N GLY A 107 -8.40 -4.55 -5.51
CA GLY A 107 -8.47 -4.23 -6.94
C GLY A 107 -8.73 -2.76 -7.27
N ALA A 108 -8.80 -1.86 -6.29
CA ALA A 108 -9.23 -0.47 -6.48
C ALA A 108 -8.30 0.44 -7.29
N LEU A 109 -7.12 -0.01 -7.72
CA LEU A 109 -6.13 0.85 -8.38
C LEU A 109 -6.64 1.47 -9.68
N LEU A 110 -7.32 0.68 -10.50
CA LEU A 110 -7.79 1.09 -11.82
C LEU A 110 -9.21 1.68 -11.79
N GLY A 111 -9.87 1.63 -10.62
CA GLY A 111 -11.22 2.12 -10.32
C GLY A 111 -12.07 2.47 -11.55
N HIS A 112 -12.91 1.53 -11.98
CA HIS A 112 -13.95 1.80 -12.97
C HIS A 112 -15.19 2.39 -12.30
#